data_AF-A0A8J3LGE6-F1
#
_entry.id   AF-A0A8J3LGE6-F1
#
_cell.length_a   1.000
_cell.length_b   1.000
_cell.length_c   1.000
_cell.angle_alpha   90.00
_cell.angle_beta   90.00
_cell.angle_gamma   90.00
#
_symmetry.space_group_name_H-M   'P 1'
#
loop_
_entity.id
_entity.type
_entity.pdbx_description
1 polymer ?
#
loop_
_entity_poly.entity_id
_entity_poly.type
_entity_poly.pdbx_seq_one_letter_code
_entity_poly.pdbx_strand_id
1 'polypeptide(L)'
;MVTTPAAGSADTAQYDLALTVQRLFAALRRLSPPGISLSAAATLATLEREGPQRLTELAVREGVTQPAMTQIVTRLERDALAARTADPADRRVVLVEITAGGRDLLRHRRDVRAERVAALLAQLDPADRAAIEAALPALGRLADHATTA
;
A
#
# COMPACT_ATOMS: atom_id res chain seq x y z
N MET A 1 -23.75 10.48 -43.32
CA MET A 1 -22.28 10.49 -43.27
C MET A 1 -21.90 11.05 -41.90
N VAL A 2 -21.80 10.20 -40.88
CA VAL A 2 -21.46 10.61 -39.51
C VAL A 2 -19.99 10.24 -39.31
N THR A 3 -19.16 11.25 -39.16
CA THR A 3 -17.75 11.15 -38.83
C THR A 3 -17.63 10.72 -37.36
N THR A 4 -17.22 9.47 -37.15
CA THR A 4 -16.76 8.96 -35.85
C THR A 4 -15.47 9.70 -35.46
N PRO A 5 -15.37 10.30 -34.26
CA PRO A 5 -14.13 10.94 -33.83
C PRO A 5 -13.11 9.87 -33.42
N ALA A 6 -11.84 10.15 -33.71
CA ALA A 6 -10.69 9.28 -33.44
C ALA A 6 -10.36 9.20 -31.93
N ALA A 7 -11.16 8.45 -31.18
CA ALA A 7 -10.95 8.14 -29.76
C ALA A 7 -9.97 6.97 -29.51
N GLY A 8 -9.21 6.53 -30.52
CA GLY A 8 -8.66 5.17 -30.55
C GLY A 8 -7.26 4.92 -29.98
N SER A 9 -6.41 5.93 -29.72
CA SER A 9 -5.01 5.71 -29.32
C SER A 9 -4.68 6.12 -27.89
N ALA A 10 -5.21 7.26 -27.42
CA ALA A 10 -5.00 7.71 -26.04
C ALA A 10 -5.73 6.82 -25.02
N ASP A 11 -6.94 6.37 -25.36
CA ASP A 11 -7.74 5.46 -24.53
C ASP A 11 -7.07 4.07 -24.43
N THR A 12 -6.51 3.59 -25.55
CA THR A 12 -5.75 2.33 -25.60
C THR A 12 -4.46 2.42 -24.78
N ALA A 13 -3.68 3.51 -24.92
CA ALA A 13 -2.44 3.67 -24.15
C ALA A 13 -2.69 3.82 -22.64
N GLN A 14 -3.75 4.53 -22.24
CA GLN A 14 -4.17 4.63 -20.84
C GLN A 14 -4.62 3.28 -20.28
N TYR A 15 -5.40 2.53 -21.07
CA TYR A 15 -5.86 1.20 -20.70
C TYR A 15 -4.69 0.20 -20.58
N ASP A 16 -3.75 0.23 -21.52
CA ASP A 16 -2.54 -0.59 -21.49
C ASP A 16 -1.65 -0.26 -20.29
N LEU A 17 -1.51 1.03 -19.96
CA LEU A 17 -0.81 1.45 -18.75
C LEU A 17 -1.51 0.91 -17.50
N ALA A 18 -2.83 1.04 -17.40
CA ALA A 18 -3.60 0.54 -16.27
C ALA A 18 -3.42 -0.97 -16.09
N LEU A 19 -3.55 -1.76 -17.16
CA LEU A 19 -3.35 -3.21 -17.13
C LEU A 19 -1.90 -3.58 -16.79
N THR A 20 -0.92 -2.86 -17.32
CA THR A 20 0.50 -3.10 -17.03
C THR A 20 0.81 -2.82 -15.57
N VAL A 21 0.32 -1.71 -15.01
CA VAL A 21 0.45 -1.37 -13.60
C VAL A 21 -0.24 -2.42 -12.72
N GLN A 22 -1.43 -2.90 -13.08
CA GLN A 22 -2.11 -3.97 -12.36
C GLN A 22 -1.31 -5.28 -12.35
N ARG A 23 -0.79 -5.69 -13.51
CA ARG A 23 0.08 -6.88 -13.61
C ARG A 23 1.34 -6.74 -12.79
N LEU A 24 1.99 -5.58 -12.85
CA LEU A 24 3.17 -5.25 -12.06
C LEU A 24 2.84 -5.29 -10.57
N PHE A 25 1.76 -4.66 -10.12
CA PHE A 25 1.31 -4.69 -8.73
C PHE A 25 1.07 -6.12 -8.24
N ALA A 26 0.39 -6.96 -9.04
CA ALA A 26 0.15 -8.35 -8.72
C ALA A 26 1.45 -9.17 -8.61
N ALA A 27 2.44 -8.90 -9.47
CA ALA A 27 3.76 -9.52 -9.40
C ALA A 27 4.54 -9.07 -8.16
N LEU A 28 4.61 -7.75 -7.91
CA LEU A 28 5.30 -7.17 -6.75
C LEU A 28 4.67 -7.61 -5.42
N ARG A 29 3.35 -7.86 -5.38
CA ARG A 29 2.66 -8.40 -4.21
C ARG A 29 3.21 -9.77 -3.81
N ARG A 30 3.60 -10.60 -4.77
CA ARG A 30 4.23 -11.92 -4.52
C ARG A 30 5.64 -11.80 -3.93
N LEU A 31 6.28 -10.64 -4.09
CA LEU A 31 7.58 -10.34 -3.49
C LEU A 31 7.47 -9.91 -2.03
N SER A 32 6.27 -9.65 -1.50
CA SER A 32 6.13 -9.34 -0.08
C SER A 32 6.47 -10.58 0.77
N PRO A 33 7.28 -10.44 1.83
CA PRO A 33 7.57 -11.58 2.70
C PRO A 33 6.31 -12.05 3.43
N PRO A 34 6.21 -13.36 3.74
CA PRO A 34 5.15 -13.89 4.58
C PRO A 34 5.24 -13.29 6.00
N GLY A 35 4.19 -13.48 6.81
CA GLY A 35 4.19 -13.10 8.23
C GLY A 35 2.90 -12.40 8.67
N ILE A 36 2.40 -11.46 7.87
CA ILE A 36 1.11 -10.79 8.12
C ILE A 36 0.30 -10.68 6.82
N SER A 37 -1.03 -10.57 6.95
CA SER A 37 -1.91 -10.36 5.80
C SER A 37 -1.68 -8.98 5.16
N LEU A 38 -2.12 -8.81 3.91
CA LEU A 38 -2.02 -7.52 3.22
C LEU A 38 -2.82 -6.43 3.95
N SER A 39 -4.03 -6.74 4.42
CA SER A 39 -4.84 -5.80 5.19
C SER A 39 -4.15 -5.42 6.50
N ALA A 40 -3.53 -6.37 7.20
CA ALA A 40 -2.77 -6.06 8.42
C ALA A 40 -1.54 -5.18 8.14
N ALA A 41 -0.82 -5.43 7.04
CA ALA A 41 0.29 -4.59 6.61
C ALA A 41 -0.16 -3.18 6.20
N ALA A 42 -1.30 -3.07 5.51
CA ALA A 42 -1.89 -1.80 5.12
C ALA A 42 -2.34 -1.00 6.35
N THR A 43 -3.04 -1.63 7.30
CA THR A 43 -3.41 -1.02 8.59
C THR A 43 -2.18 -0.49 9.34
N LEU A 44 -1.10 -1.27 9.45
CA LEU A 44 0.14 -0.79 10.08
C LEU A 44 0.76 0.39 9.31
N ALA A 45 0.77 0.36 7.97
CA ALA A 45 1.32 1.44 7.16
C ALA A 45 0.51 2.74 7.31
N THR A 46 -0.81 2.65 7.42
CA THR A 46 -1.69 3.78 7.72
C THR A 46 -1.37 4.35 9.11
N LEU A 47 -1.27 3.50 10.13
CA LEU A 47 -0.89 3.93 11.49
C LEU A 47 0.52 4.55 11.57
N GLU A 48 1.48 4.07 10.77
CA GLU A 48 2.83 4.66 10.70
C GLU A 48 2.81 6.05 10.07
N ARG A 49 2.02 6.25 9.02
CA ARG A 49 1.94 7.51 8.26
C ARG A 49 1.10 8.57 8.97
N GLU A 50 -0.04 8.17 9.53
CA GLU A 50 -1.09 9.08 10.02
C GLU A 50 -1.16 9.13 11.55
N GLY A 51 -0.37 8.30 12.24
CA GLY A 51 -0.37 8.20 13.69
C GLY A 51 -1.56 7.38 14.23
N PRO A 52 -1.87 7.50 15.53
CA PRO A 52 -2.98 6.77 16.14
C PRO A 52 -4.32 7.09 15.46
N GLN A 53 -5.14 6.06 15.21
CA GLN A 53 -6.44 6.20 14.53
C GLN A 53 -7.53 5.47 15.32
N ARG A 54 -8.78 5.94 15.20
CA ARG A 54 -9.92 5.20 15.76
C ARG A 54 -10.15 3.92 14.96
N LEU A 55 -10.56 2.85 15.63
CA LEU A 55 -10.82 1.57 14.97
C LEU A 55 -11.89 1.69 13.86
N THR A 56 -12.90 2.54 14.06
CA THR A 56 -13.95 2.81 13.07
C THR A 56 -13.42 3.55 11.84
N GLU A 57 -12.47 4.47 12.03
CA GLU A 57 -11.84 5.21 10.93
C GLU A 57 -10.90 4.30 10.13
N LEU A 58 -10.14 3.44 10.82
CA LEU A 58 -9.34 2.40 10.16
C LEU A 58 -10.20 1.48 9.30
N ALA A 59 -11.37 1.04 9.79
CA ALA A 59 -12.26 0.19 9.01
C ALA A 59 -12.70 0.86 7.69
N VAL A 60 -13.09 2.14 7.77
CA VAL A 60 -13.49 2.92 6.59
C VAL A 60 -12.32 3.11 5.62
N ARG A 61 -11.16 3.53 6.11
CA ARG A 61 -9.95 3.78 5.29
C ARG A 61 -9.47 2.52 4.57
N GLU A 62 -9.45 1.39 5.27
CA GLU A 62 -8.96 0.12 4.72
C GLU A 62 -10.04 -0.63 3.91
N GLY A 63 -11.26 -0.07 3.80
CA GLY A 63 -12.35 -0.64 3.01
C GLY A 63 -12.86 -1.99 3.55
N VAL A 64 -12.81 -2.18 4.87
CA VAL A 64 -13.24 -3.43 5.54
C VAL A 64 -14.35 -3.16 6.55
N THR A 65 -15.10 -4.20 6.91
CA THR A 65 -16.12 -4.10 7.95
C THR A 65 -15.49 -3.87 9.33
N GLN A 66 -16.19 -3.22 10.26
CA GLN A 66 -15.69 -3.04 11.63
C GLN A 66 -15.33 -4.37 12.33
N PRO A 67 -16.14 -5.45 12.24
CA PRO A 67 -15.74 -6.74 12.80
C PRO A 67 -14.45 -7.29 12.20
N ALA A 68 -14.24 -7.13 10.89
CA ALA A 68 -13.00 -7.54 10.24
C ALA A 68 -11.80 -6.69 10.72
N MET A 69 -11.98 -5.38 10.86
CA MET A 69 -10.94 -4.49 11.41
C MET A 69 -10.58 -4.87 12.85
N THR A 70 -11.58 -5.17 13.69
CA THR A 70 -11.33 -5.67 15.05
C THR A 70 -10.46 -6.93 15.04
N GLN A 71 -10.76 -7.90 14.16
CA GLN A 71 -9.94 -9.11 14.03
C GLN A 71 -8.51 -8.83 13.56
N ILE A 72 -8.34 -7.89 12.62
CA ILE A 72 -7.02 -7.45 12.14
C ILE A 72 -6.22 -6.85 13.31
N VAL A 73 -6.79 -5.87 14.02
CA VAL A 73 -6.11 -5.19 15.13
C VAL A 73 -5.80 -6.17 16.25
N THR A 74 -6.72 -7.06 16.63
CA THR A 74 -6.48 -8.07 17.67
C THR A 74 -5.31 -8.98 17.32
N ARG A 75 -5.14 -9.36 16.04
CA ARG A 75 -3.97 -10.14 15.60
C ARG A 75 -2.68 -9.32 15.67
N LEU A 76 -2.72 -8.06 15.24
CA LEU A 76 -1.57 -7.16 15.32
C LEU A 76 -1.12 -6.93 16.76
N GLU A 77 -2.05 -6.76 17.71
CA GLU A 77 -1.74 -6.64 19.14
C GLU A 77 -1.14 -7.91 19.73
N ARG A 78 -1.71 -9.07 19.39
CA ARG A 78 -1.18 -10.37 19.82
C ARG A 78 0.27 -10.54 19.39
N ASP A 79 0.61 -10.05 18.20
CA ASP A 79 1.94 -10.12 17.63
C ASP A 79 2.83 -8.92 18.05
N ALA A 80 2.36 -8.09 18.99
CA ALA A 80 3.02 -6.89 19.52
C ALA A 80 3.38 -5.82 18.46
N LEU A 81 2.63 -5.76 17.36
CA LEU A 81 2.83 -4.84 16.23
C LEU A 81 1.97 -3.58 16.33
N ALA A 82 0.85 -3.65 17.06
CA ALA A 82 -0.03 -2.54 17.35
C ALA A 82 -0.46 -2.57 18.83
N ALA A 83 -0.97 -1.46 19.34
CA ALA A 83 -1.54 -1.37 20.68
C ALA A 83 -2.84 -0.55 20.63
N ARG A 84 -3.80 -0.91 21.49
CA ARG A 84 -4.96 -0.07 21.77
C ARG A 84 -4.70 0.83 22.96
N THR A 85 -5.00 2.11 22.82
CA THR A 85 -4.93 3.10 23.88
C THR A 85 -6.29 3.80 24.02
N ALA A 86 -6.60 4.26 25.23
CA ALA A 86 -7.78 5.10 25.43
C ALA A 86 -7.52 6.48 24.82
N ASP A 87 -8.50 7.03 24.11
CA ASP A 87 -8.42 8.41 23.60
C ASP A 87 -8.34 9.37 24.83
N PRO A 88 -7.32 10.27 24.89
CA PRO A 88 -7.18 11.22 25.98
C PRO A 88 -8.38 12.16 26.15
N ALA A 89 -9.10 12.44 25.05
CA ALA A 89 -10.26 13.33 25.05
C ALA A 89 -11.57 12.60 25.39
N ASP A 90 -11.66 11.30 25.09
CA ASP A 90 -12.82 10.47 25.42
C ASP A 90 -12.40 9.02 25.70
N ARG A 91 -12.32 8.65 26.97
CA ARG A 91 -11.90 7.28 27.38
C ARG A 91 -12.82 6.16 26.89
N ARG A 92 -13.99 6.46 26.33
CA ARG A 92 -14.88 5.48 25.69
C ARG A 92 -14.43 5.12 24.27
N VAL A 93 -13.54 5.92 23.69
CA VAL A 93 -12.97 5.71 22.36
C VAL A 93 -11.65 4.97 22.49
N VAL A 94 -11.48 3.99 21.61
CA VAL A 94 -10.25 3.21 21.47
C VAL A 94 -9.49 3.70 20.26
N LEU A 95 -8.28 4.19 20.50
CA LEU A 95 -7.28 4.46 19.48
C LEU A 95 -6.43 3.22 19.28
N VAL A 96 -5.99 3.01 18.05
CA VAL A 96 -5.00 2.00 17.68
C VAL A 96 -3.75 2.74 17.26
N GLU A 97 -2.59 2.32 17.76
CA GLU A 97 -1.29 2.88 17.40
C GLU A 97 -0.31 1.78 16.99
N ILE A 98 0.64 2.12 16.12
CA ILE A 98 1.73 1.23 15.74
C ILE A 98 2.82 1.21 16.83
N THR A 99 3.29 0.02 17.19
CA THR A 99 4.40 -0.14 18.14
C THR A 99 5.76 0.01 17.46
N ALA A 100 6.85 0.05 18.25
CA ALA A 100 8.20 -0.06 17.70
C ALA A 100 8.39 -1.35 16.87
N GLY A 101 7.89 -2.49 17.37
CA GLY A 101 7.94 -3.77 16.64
C GLY A 101 7.16 -3.75 15.33
N GLY A 102 6.02 -3.05 15.28
CA GLY A 102 5.26 -2.81 14.06
C GLY A 102 6.07 -2.03 13.02
N ARG A 103 6.73 -0.94 13.43
CA ARG A 103 7.60 -0.14 12.54
C ARG A 103 8.81 -0.93 12.04
N ASP A 104 9.43 -1.71 12.93
CA ASP A 104 10.55 -2.59 12.57
C ASP A 104 10.15 -3.65 11.54
N LEU A 105 8.97 -4.24 11.70
CA LEU A 105 8.41 -5.15 10.72
C LEU A 105 8.18 -4.46 9.38
N LEU A 106 7.56 -3.26 9.36
CA LEU A 106 7.35 -2.53 8.11
C LEU A 106 8.66 -2.18 7.40
N ARG A 107 9.68 -1.75 8.13
CA ARG A 107 11.02 -1.49 7.60
C ARG A 107 11.61 -2.76 6.98
N HIS A 108 11.65 -3.86 7.73
CA HIS A 108 12.16 -5.13 7.20
C HIS A 108 11.41 -5.60 5.95
N ARG A 109 10.07 -5.43 5.92
CA ARG A 109 9.27 -5.75 4.73
C ARG A 109 9.63 -4.87 3.52
N ARG A 110 9.93 -3.59 3.73
CA ARG A 110 10.40 -2.67 2.68
C ARG A 110 11.76 -3.10 2.15
N ASP A 111 12.70 -3.43 3.04
CA ASP A 111 14.06 -3.86 2.69
C ASP A 111 14.04 -5.14 1.83
N VAL A 112 13.33 -6.17 2.30
CA VAL A 112 13.17 -7.43 1.55
C VAL A 112 12.50 -7.21 0.19
N ARG A 113 11.52 -6.31 0.12
CA ARG A 113 10.88 -5.97 -1.15
C ARG A 113 11.85 -5.24 -2.08
N ALA A 114 12.65 -4.32 -1.57
CA ALA A 114 13.66 -3.59 -2.35
C ALA A 114 14.72 -4.53 -2.92
N GLU A 115 15.24 -5.46 -2.11
CA GLU A 115 16.19 -6.49 -2.56
C GLU A 115 15.61 -7.35 -3.70
N ARG A 116 14.36 -7.80 -3.54
CA ARG A 116 13.68 -8.62 -4.56
C ARG A 116 13.41 -7.84 -5.84
N VAL A 117 13.04 -6.56 -5.74
CA VAL A 117 12.88 -5.68 -6.90
C VAL A 117 14.22 -5.45 -7.60
N ALA A 118 15.30 -5.21 -6.85
CA ALA A 118 16.64 -5.06 -7.41
C ALA A 118 17.08 -6.30 -8.20
N ALA A 119 16.77 -7.50 -7.70
CA ALA A 119 17.04 -8.75 -8.41
C ALA A 119 16.26 -8.88 -9.73
N LEU A 120 15.02 -8.37 -9.81
CA LEU A 120 14.25 -8.35 -11.06
C LEU A 120 14.79 -7.31 -12.04
N LEU A 121 15.15 -6.12 -11.56
CA LEU A 121 15.75 -5.07 -12.40
C LEU A 121 17.08 -5.52 -13.01
N ALA A 122 17.84 -6.36 -12.30
CA ALA A 122 19.10 -6.93 -12.80
C ALA A 122 18.91 -7.94 -13.95
N GLN A 123 17.68 -8.42 -14.20
CA GLN A 123 17.36 -9.30 -15.33
C GLN A 123 16.94 -8.55 -16.59
N LEU A 124 16.72 -7.23 -16.48
CA LEU A 124 16.37 -6.38 -17.62
C LEU A 124 17.64 -5.94 -18.34
N ASP A 125 17.49 -5.60 -19.62
CA ASP A 125 18.56 -4.93 -20.32
C ASP A 125 18.78 -3.50 -19.77
N PRO A 126 19.95 -2.90 -20.03
CA PRO A 126 20.26 -1.57 -19.52
C PRO A 126 19.30 -0.47 -19.98
N ALA A 127 18.68 -0.61 -21.16
CA ALA A 127 17.79 0.40 -21.71
C ALA A 127 16.44 0.40 -20.99
N ASP A 128 15.86 -0.77 -20.78
CA ASP A 128 14.63 -0.97 -20.00
C ASP A 128 14.81 -0.51 -18.55
N ARG A 129 15.95 -0.85 -17.94
CA ARG A 129 16.27 -0.40 -16.57
C ARG A 129 16.33 1.13 -16.49
N ALA A 130 17.03 1.78 -17.42
CA ALA A 130 17.13 3.23 -17.46
C ALA A 130 15.75 3.90 -17.67
N ALA A 131 14.89 3.31 -18.50
CA ALA A 131 13.53 3.80 -18.72
C ALA A 131 12.67 3.72 -17.45
N ILE A 132 12.77 2.62 -16.69
CA ILE A 132 12.07 2.47 -15.40
C ILE A 132 12.56 3.52 -14.40
N GLU A 133 13.89 3.67 -14.26
CA GLU A 133 14.50 4.64 -13.34
C GLU A 133 14.08 6.08 -13.68
N ALA A 134 14.05 6.44 -14.97
CA ALA A 134 13.59 7.75 -15.44
C ALA A 134 12.09 8.01 -15.18
N ALA A 135 11.27 6.95 -15.12
CA ALA A 135 9.84 7.06 -14.86
C ALA A 135 9.49 7.26 -13.37
N LEU A 136 10.40 6.91 -12.43
CA LEU A 136 10.12 6.94 -10.99
C LEU A 136 9.55 8.28 -10.47
N PRO A 137 10.08 9.47 -10.86
CA PRO A 137 9.52 10.73 -10.38
C PRO A 137 8.08 10.98 -10.85
N ALA A 138 7.74 10.55 -12.08
CA ALA A 138 6.39 10.70 -12.61
C ALA A 138 5.40 9.74 -11.93
N LEU A 139 5.82 8.49 -11.72
CA LEU A 139 5.04 7.49 -10.97
C LEU A 139 4.81 7.92 -9.52
N GLY A 140 5.80 8.55 -8.88
CA GLY A 140 5.66 9.12 -7.53
C GLY A 140 4.56 10.18 -7.46
N ARG A 141 4.62 11.20 -8.33
CA ARG A 141 3.57 12.23 -8.40
C ARG A 141 2.18 11.64 -8.69
N LEU A 142 2.11 10.63 -9.56
CA LEU A 142 0.86 9.93 -9.84
C LEU A 142 0.27 9.26 -8.59
N ALA A 143 1.11 8.65 -7.75
CA ALA A 143 0.69 8.03 -6.49
C ALA A 143 0.24 9.06 -5.44
N ASP A 144 0.87 10.24 -5.39
CA ASP A 144 0.51 11.33 -4.47
C ASP A 144 -0.91 11.86 -4.76
N HIS A 145 -1.30 11.93 -6.04
CA HIS A 145 -2.65 12.30 -6.44
C HIS A 145 -3.72 11.29 -5.99
N ALA A 146 -3.36 10.00 -5.89
CA ALA A 146 -4.27 8.96 -5.43
C ALA A 146 -4.42 8.89 -3.91
N THR A 147 -3.46 9.46 -3.15
CA THR A 147 -3.47 9.45 -1.68
C THR A 147 -4.15 10.70 -1.10
N THR A 148 -4.25 11.78 -1.89
CA THR A 148 -4.92 13.04 -1.53
C THR A 148 -6.43 13.02 -1.81
N ALA A 149 -6.92 12.03 -2.57
CA ALA A 149 -8.34 11.88 -2.95
C ALA A 149 -9.07 10.93 -2.00
#